data_AF-A0A2D4J785-F1
#
_entry.id   AF-A0A2D4J785-F1
#
_cell.length_a   1.000
_cell.length_b   1.000
_cell.length_c   1.000
_cell.angle_alpha   90.00
_cell.angle_beta   90.00
_cell.angle_gamma   90.00
#
_symmetry.space_group_name_H-M   'P 1'
#
loop_
_entity.id
_entity.type
_entity.pdbx_description
1 polymer ?
#
loop_
_entity_poly.entity_id
_entity_poly.type
_entity_poly.pdbx_seq_one_letter_code
_entity_poly.pdbx_strand_id
1 'polypeptide(L)'
;MKARGMAVELDIHTMKAEDLVNAVNTVIHNVFFKKNALKVSEIHHAQLIKPLDRAIFWIEFVIHHKGAKHLQVAAYHLTWYQYHCLDVIAFLIGCTVVFAFIVFKCCSYCFWKCGNILQKSKTD
;
A
#
# COMPACT_ATOMS: atom_id res chain seq x y z
N MET A 1 3.50 -13.11 10.61
CA MET A 1 3.58 -14.49 11.17
C MET A 1 2.32 -15.31 10.88
N LYS A 2 1.12 -14.75 11.08
CA LYS A 2 -0.17 -15.38 10.71
C LYS A 2 -0.29 -15.74 9.23
N ALA A 3 0.02 -14.80 8.32
CA ALA A 3 -0.03 -15.03 6.87
C ALA A 3 0.92 -16.14 6.36
N ARG A 4 1.98 -16.45 7.13
CA ARG A 4 2.91 -17.54 6.83
C ARG A 4 2.53 -18.86 7.53
N GLY A 5 1.36 -18.90 8.18
CA GLY A 5 0.88 -20.07 8.90
C GLY A 5 1.74 -20.49 10.10
N MET A 6 2.47 -19.53 10.70
CA MET A 6 3.42 -19.80 11.79
C MET A 6 2.85 -19.49 13.18
N ALA A 7 1.77 -18.70 13.27
CA ALA A 7 1.22 -18.25 14.55
C ALA A 7 -0.27 -17.98 14.47
N VAL A 8 -0.94 -18.07 15.62
CA VAL A 8 -2.30 -17.58 15.86
C VAL A 8 -2.19 -16.15 16.36
N GLU A 9 -3.00 -15.26 15.82
CA GLU A 9 -3.05 -13.85 16.23
C GLU A 9 -4.17 -13.68 17.26
N LEU A 10 -3.84 -13.02 18.37
CA LEU A 10 -4.77 -12.65 19.42
C LEU A 10 -4.69 -11.14 19.61
N ASP A 11 -5.85 -10.51 19.82
CA ASP A 11 -5.95 -9.09 20.12
C ASP A 11 -5.99 -8.88 21.63
N ILE A 12 -5.02 -8.14 22.15
CA ILE A 12 -4.81 -7.90 23.58
C ILE A 12 -6.00 -7.14 24.20
N HIS A 13 -6.72 -6.35 23.41
CA HIS A 13 -7.85 -5.55 23.90
C HIS A 13 -9.15 -6.36 24.02
N THR A 14 -9.26 -7.49 23.32
CA THR A 14 -10.50 -8.28 23.24
C THR A 14 -10.35 -9.72 23.73
N MET A 15 -9.12 -10.20 23.94
CA MET A 15 -8.86 -11.58 24.39
C MET A 15 -9.13 -11.79 25.88
N LYS A 16 -9.64 -12.98 26.22
CA LYS A 16 -9.73 -13.48 27.60
C LYS A 16 -8.61 -14.48 27.90
N ALA A 17 -8.44 -14.81 29.18
CA ALA A 17 -7.45 -15.82 29.61
C ALA A 17 -7.68 -17.21 28.96
N GLU A 18 -8.95 -17.57 28.76
CA GLU A 18 -9.35 -18.81 28.06
C GLU A 18 -8.91 -18.85 26.60
N ASP A 19 -9.01 -17.73 25.88
CA ASP A 19 -8.58 -17.62 24.48
C ASP A 19 -7.07 -17.80 24.35
N LEU A 20 -6.30 -17.27 25.32
CA LEU A 20 -4.85 -17.43 25.37
C LEU A 20 -4.46 -18.90 25.58
N VAL A 21 -5.08 -19.59 26.53
CA VAL A 21 -4.82 -21.01 26.80
C VAL A 21 -5.18 -21.86 25.58
N ASN A 22 -6.30 -21.56 24.94
CA ASN A 22 -6.72 -22.26 23.73
C ASN A 22 -5.75 -22.04 22.55
N ALA A 23 -5.29 -20.82 22.34
CA ALA A 23 -4.32 -20.50 21.30
C ALA A 23 -2.98 -21.22 21.52
N VAL A 24 -2.47 -21.23 22.77
CA VAL A 24 -1.23 -21.96 23.11
C VAL A 24 -1.39 -23.46 22.86
N ASN A 25 -2.50 -24.05 23.32
CA ASN A 25 -2.77 -25.47 23.06
C ASN A 25 -2.87 -25.76 21.56
N THR A 26 -3.52 -24.89 20.79
CA THR A 26 -3.64 -25.04 19.34
C THR A 26 -2.29 -25.03 18.64
N VAL A 27 -1.38 -24.12 19.03
CA VAL A 27 -0.04 -24.00 18.42
C VAL A 27 0.86 -25.18 18.81
N ILE A 28 0.78 -25.68 20.05
CA ILE A 28 1.60 -26.80 20.53
C ILE A 28 1.15 -28.13 19.94
N HIS A 29 -0.16 -28.40 19.89
CA HIS A 29 -0.67 -29.70 19.45
C HIS A 29 -0.69 -29.83 17.92
N ASN A 30 -0.83 -28.73 17.18
CA ASN A 30 -0.88 -28.80 15.73
C ASN A 30 0.52 -28.66 15.11
N VAL A 31 1.02 -29.79 14.58
CA VAL A 31 2.34 -29.93 13.94
C VAL A 31 2.51 -28.99 12.72
N PHE A 32 1.41 -28.53 12.10
CA PHE A 32 1.45 -27.59 10.97
C PHE A 32 2.18 -26.29 11.31
N PHE A 33 1.91 -25.70 12.48
CA PHE A 33 2.56 -24.45 12.89
C PHE A 33 4.07 -24.64 13.09
N LYS A 34 4.47 -25.73 13.74
CA LYS A 34 5.88 -26.10 13.92
C LYS A 34 6.59 -26.32 12.59
N LYS A 35 5.96 -27.05 11.66
CA LYS A 35 6.55 -27.33 10.34
C LYS A 35 6.75 -26.06 9.52
N ASN A 36 5.77 -25.14 9.53
CA ASN A 36 5.90 -23.87 8.84
C ASN A 36 6.94 -22.96 9.49
N ALA A 37 7.01 -22.93 10.81
CA ALA A 37 8.04 -22.18 11.53
C ALA A 37 9.46 -22.68 11.19
N LEU A 38 9.67 -24.00 11.18
CA LEU A 38 10.94 -24.61 10.78
C LEU A 38 11.28 -24.31 9.32
N LYS A 39 10.32 -24.45 8.40
CA LYS A 39 10.53 -24.13 6.98
C LYS A 39 10.96 -22.67 6.77
N VAL A 40 10.33 -21.73 7.49
CA VAL A 40 10.69 -20.31 7.40
C VAL A 40 12.04 -20.04 8.06
N SER A 41 12.37 -20.73 9.14
CA SER A 41 13.69 -20.68 9.77
C SER A 41 14.79 -21.17 8.81
N GLU A 42 14.60 -22.32 8.16
CA GLU A 42 15.51 -22.84 7.14
C GLU A 42 15.74 -21.82 6.01
N ILE A 43 14.68 -21.22 5.48
CA ILE A 43 14.80 -20.19 4.43
C ILE A 43 15.60 -18.97 4.93
N HIS A 44 15.39 -18.57 6.19
CA HIS A 44 16.10 -17.44 6.78
C HIS A 44 17.59 -17.75 7.02
N HIS A 45 17.92 -19.00 7.35
CA HIS A 45 19.30 -19.46 7.51
C HIS A 45 19.98 -19.81 6.18
N ALA A 46 19.20 -20.14 5.13
CA ALA A 46 19.69 -20.45 3.80
C ALA A 46 20.18 -19.22 3.01
N GLN A 47 20.27 -18.06 3.65
CA GLN A 47 20.85 -16.87 3.03
C GLN A 47 22.36 -17.09 2.84
N LEU A 48 22.83 -16.96 1.59
CA LEU A 48 24.23 -17.17 1.18
C LEU A 48 25.23 -16.31 1.95
N ILE A 49 24.79 -15.15 2.46
CA ILE A 49 25.61 -14.19 3.20
C ILE A 49 25.00 -14.03 4.59
N LYS A 50 25.81 -14.28 5.62
CA LYS A 50 25.38 -14.09 7.01
C LYS A 50 24.97 -12.63 7.21
N PRO A 51 23.93 -12.35 8.01
CA PRO A 51 23.45 -11.00 8.25
C PRO A 51 24.53 -10.09 8.84
N LEU A 52 25.44 -10.65 9.65
CA LEU A 52 26.58 -9.93 10.21
C LEU A 52 27.55 -9.45 9.11
N ASP A 53 27.97 -10.36 8.23
CA ASP A 53 28.89 -10.03 7.14
C ASP A 53 28.28 -9.00 6.18
N ARG A 54 26.96 -9.09 5.94
CA ARG A 54 26.21 -8.07 5.18
C ARG A 54 26.27 -6.70 5.86
N ALA A 55 26.10 -6.64 7.18
CA ALA A 55 26.15 -5.38 7.91
C ALA A 55 27.56 -4.78 7.86
N ILE A 56 28.59 -5.60 8.05
CA ILE A 56 30.00 -5.18 7.93
C ILE A 56 30.26 -4.61 6.54
N PHE A 57 29.84 -5.32 5.48
CA PHE A 57 29.96 -4.85 4.11
C PHE A 57 29.33 -3.47 3.91
N TRP A 58 28.10 -3.25 4.39
CA TRP A 58 27.44 -1.95 4.24
C TRP A 58 28.12 -0.84 5.06
N ILE A 59 28.61 -1.15 6.26
CA ILE A 59 29.34 -0.19 7.09
C ILE A 59 30.65 0.21 6.40
N GLU A 60 31.42 -0.75 5.91
CA GLU A 60 32.66 -0.52 5.18
C GLU A 60 32.40 0.25 3.88
N PHE A 61 31.35 -0.12 3.14
CA PHE A 61 30.93 0.59 1.93
C PHE A 61 30.61 2.06 2.19
N VAL A 62 29.88 2.35 3.27
CA VAL A 62 29.50 3.73 3.66
C VAL A 62 30.72 4.54 4.10
N ILE A 63 31.64 3.95 4.87
CA ILE A 63 32.88 4.61 5.30
C ILE A 63 33.78 4.91 4.09
N HIS A 64 33.97 3.93 3.21
CA HIS A 64 34.84 4.05 2.03
C HIS A 64 34.33 5.13 1.05
N HIS A 65 33.00 5.24 0.89
CA HIS A 65 32.38 6.21 -0.02
C HIS A 65 31.93 7.51 0.68
N LYS A 66 32.54 7.85 1.83
CA LYS A 66 32.27 9.09 2.60
C LYS A 66 30.78 9.40 2.76
N GLY A 67 30.01 8.41 3.21
CA GLY A 67 28.58 8.55 3.49
C GLY A 67 27.64 8.12 2.36
N ALA A 68 28.16 7.59 1.25
CA ALA A 68 27.39 7.01 0.14
C ALA A 68 26.13 7.83 -0.21
N LYS A 69 26.32 9.11 -0.59
CA LYS A 69 25.22 10.05 -0.90
C LYS A 69 24.22 9.53 -1.95
N HIS A 70 24.63 8.57 -2.78
CA HIS A 70 23.79 7.89 -3.77
C HIS A 70 22.90 6.78 -3.18
N LEU A 71 23.25 6.25 -2.00
CA LEU A 71 22.46 5.26 -1.24
C LEU A 71 21.49 5.92 -0.25
N GLN A 72 21.71 7.21 0.06
CA GLN A 72 20.71 8.01 0.75
C GLN A 72 19.47 8.12 -0.14
N VAL A 73 18.32 7.73 0.42
CA VAL A 73 17.04 7.87 -0.25
C VAL A 73 16.84 9.35 -0.60
N ALA A 74 16.88 9.66 -1.90
CA ALA A 74 16.75 11.02 -2.42
C ALA A 74 15.45 11.72 -1.98
N ALA A 75 14.47 10.96 -1.46
CA ALA A 75 13.25 11.47 -0.87
C ALA A 75 13.48 12.46 0.29
N TYR A 76 14.59 12.36 1.04
CA TYR A 76 14.88 13.32 2.11
C TYR A 76 15.32 14.70 1.62
N HIS A 77 15.86 14.79 0.39
CA HIS A 77 16.27 16.04 -0.23
C HIS A 77 15.24 16.59 -1.22
N LEU A 78 14.11 15.89 -1.40
CA LEU A 78 13.04 16.36 -2.28
C LEU A 78 12.20 17.42 -1.56
N THR A 79 12.01 18.57 -2.23
CA THR A 79 11.05 19.58 -1.78
C THR A 79 9.64 18.98 -1.73
N TRP A 80 8.79 19.45 -0.80
CA TRP A 80 7.45 18.87 -0.61
C TRP A 80 6.61 18.83 -1.91
N TYR A 81 6.86 19.79 -2.82
CA TYR A 81 6.23 19.90 -4.12
C TYR A 81 6.56 18.72 -5.04
N GLN A 82 7.81 18.25 -5.03
CA GLN A 82 8.28 17.13 -5.85
C GLN A 82 7.89 15.78 -5.23
N TYR A 83 7.84 15.70 -3.89
CA TYR A 83 7.33 14.53 -3.19
C TYR A 83 5.85 14.26 -3.51
N HIS A 84 5.05 15.33 -3.61
CA HIS A 84 3.61 15.22 -3.85
C HIS A 84 3.21 15.31 -5.34
N CYS A 85 4.18 15.34 -6.26
CA CYS A 85 3.95 15.40 -7.71
C CYS A 85 2.81 16.35 -8.11
N LEU A 86 2.88 17.62 -7.67
CA LEU A 86 1.80 18.60 -7.88
C LEU A 86 1.35 18.72 -9.34
N ASP A 87 2.25 18.52 -10.30
CA ASP A 87 1.92 18.52 -11.73
C ASP A 87 0.86 17.45 -12.08
N VAL A 88 1.00 16.25 -11.52
CA VAL A 88 0.05 15.14 -11.72
C VAL A 88 -1.30 15.44 -11.06
N ILE A 89 -1.28 16.04 -9.87
CA ILE A 89 -2.52 16.44 -9.17
C ILE A 89 -3.27 17.54 -9.95
N ALA A 90 -2.53 18.55 -10.43
CA ALA A 90 -3.10 19.63 -11.23
C ALA A 90 -3.69 19.11 -12.55
N PHE A 91 -3.00 18.18 -13.21
CA PHE A 91 -3.49 17.52 -14.42
C PHE A 91 -4.78 16.73 -14.16
N LEU A 92 -4.83 15.93 -13.08
CA LEU A 92 -6.02 15.15 -12.72
C LEU A 92 -7.22 16.04 -12.42
N ILE A 93 -7.03 17.10 -11.63
CA ILE A 93 -8.10 18.08 -11.33
C ILE A 93 -8.59 18.74 -12.62
N GLY A 94 -7.66 19.16 -13.49
CA GLY A 94 -7.98 19.73 -14.80
C GLY A 94 -8.84 18.79 -15.64
N CYS A 95 -8.44 17.52 -15.77
CA CYS A 95 -9.22 16.51 -16.48
C CYS A 95 -10.62 16.33 -15.90
N THR A 96 -10.75 16.26 -14.57
CA THR A 96 -12.06 16.12 -13.92
C THR A 96 -12.96 17.33 -14.17
N VAL A 97 -12.43 18.56 -14.07
CA VAL A 97 -13.19 19.79 -14.32
C VAL A 97 -13.64 19.87 -15.77
N VAL A 98 -12.75 19.59 -16.73
CA VAL A 98 -13.08 19.58 -18.16
C VAL A 98 -14.17 18.54 -18.46
N PHE A 99 -14.03 17.33 -17.92
CA PHE A 99 -15.03 16.27 -18.09
C PHE A 99 -16.39 16.68 -17.52
N ALA A 100 -16.42 17.19 -16.29
CA ALA A 100 -17.65 17.68 -15.66
C ALA A 100 -18.29 18.84 -16.47
N PHE A 101 -17.48 19.75 -17.00
CA PHE A 101 -17.95 20.85 -17.83
C PHE A 101 -18.59 20.36 -19.13
N ILE A 102 -17.97 19.39 -19.81
CA ILE A 102 -18.51 18.77 -21.02
C ILE A 102 -19.85 18.10 -20.71
N VAL A 103 -19.93 17.29 -19.65
CA VAL A 103 -21.17 16.63 -19.24
C VAL A 103 -22.26 17.65 -18.92
N PHE A 104 -21.95 18.70 -18.16
CA PHE A 104 -22.90 19.75 -17.82
C PHE A 104 -23.44 20.44 -19.08
N LYS A 105 -22.57 20.78 -20.03
CA LYS A 105 -22.97 21.39 -21.31
C LYS A 105 -23.79 20.45 -22.17
N CYS A 106 -23.41 19.17 -22.27
CA CYS A 106 -24.16 18.15 -22.99
C CYS A 106 -25.55 17.95 -22.38
N CYS A 107 -25.66 17.79 -21.06
CA CYS A 107 -26.93 17.68 -20.37
C CYS A 107 -27.79 18.93 -20.57
N SER A 108 -27.24 20.13 -20.36
CA SER A 108 -27.97 21.39 -20.58
C SER A 108 -28.46 21.55 -22.02
N TYR A 109 -27.65 21.17 -23.00
CA TYR A 109 -28.04 21.18 -24.42
C TYR A 109 -29.15 20.16 -24.72
N CYS A 110 -29.05 18.93 -24.19
CA CYS A 110 -30.10 17.92 -24.30
C CYS A 110 -31.41 18.38 -23.65
N PHE A 111 -31.36 18.98 -22.47
CA PHE A 111 -32.53 19.55 -21.79
C PHE A 111 -33.15 20.70 -22.58
N TRP A 112 -32.34 21.61 -23.13
CA TRP A 112 -32.84 22.71 -23.96
C TRP A 112 -33.49 22.22 -25.26
N LYS A 113 -32.88 21.23 -25.92
CA LYS A 113 -33.42 20.65 -27.16
C LYS A 113 -34.71 19.86 -26.92
N CYS A 114 -34.78 19.07 -25.85
CA CYS A 114 -36.02 18.36 -25.47
C CYS A 114 -37.13 19.32 -25.02
N GLY A 115 -36.80 20.41 -24.32
CA GLY A 115 -37.77 21.45 -23.93
C GLY A 115 -38.41 22.13 -25.15
N ASN A 116 -37.62 22.44 -26.17
CA ASN A 116 -38.13 23.04 -27.42
C ASN A 116 -38.97 22.05 -28.26
N ILE A 117 -38.69 20.75 -28.21
CA ILE A 117 -39.50 19.71 -28.90
C ILE A 117 -40.86 19.54 -28.21
N LEU A 118 -40.91 19.56 -26.87
CA LEU A 118 -42.15 19.48 -26.09
C LEU A 118 -43.06 20.71 -26.28
N GLN A 119 -42.49 21.90 -26.44
CA GLN A 119 -43.29 23.10 -26.78
C GLN A 119 -43.87 23.01 -28.20
N LYS A 120 -43.12 22.45 -29.17
CA LYS A 120 -43.59 22.32 -30.55
C LYS A 120 -44.75 21.31 -30.69
N SER A 121 -44.76 20.24 -29.89
CA SER A 121 -45.86 19.25 -29.84
C SER A 121 -47.17 19.78 -29.26
N LYS A 122 -47.18 20.97 -28.62
CA LYS A 122 -48.37 21.54 -27.97
C LYS A 122 -49.04 22.64 -28.82
N THR A 123 -48.50 22.94 -30.00
CA THR A 123 -49.00 23.98 -30.93
C THR A 123 -49.57 23.39 -32.23
N ASP A 124 -49.51 22.08 -32.42
CA ASP A 124 -50.26 21.35 -33.45
C ASP A 124 -51.56 20.76 -32.88
#